data_AF-A0A9P4H1M6-F1
#
_entry.id   AF-A0A9P4H1M6-F1
#
_cell.length_a   1.000
_cell.length_b   1.000
_cell.length_c   1.000
_cell.angle_alpha   90.00
_cell.angle_beta   90.00
_cell.angle_gamma   90.00
#
_symmetry.space_group_name_H-M   'P 1'
#
loop_
_entity.id
_entity.type
_entity.pdbx_description
1 polymer ?
#
loop_
_entity_poly.entity_id
_entity_poly.type
_entity_poly.pdbx_seq_one_letter_code
_entity_poly.pdbx_strand_id
1 'polypeptide(L)'
;MSNQKNLKLLANYGVTGFLLSTGIFALLQPTTFATGFGMPIQDDTFAAGFVQCMGGRNLTFGIIASIFLQRRDFRAVATMATLLAVDGVVDGLVCLKYASGIAALPHFGAAAIIPFVSAWMSS
;
A
#
# COMPACT_ATOMS: atom_id res chain seq x y z
N MET A 1 5.86 -7.98 -27.70
CA MET A 1 4.49 -7.99 -27.11
C MET A 1 4.34 -8.89 -25.87
N SER A 2 4.97 -10.07 -25.77
CA SER A 2 4.85 -10.93 -24.57
C SER A 2 5.43 -10.32 -23.30
N ASN A 3 6.58 -9.62 -23.41
CA ASN A 3 7.24 -9.01 -22.25
C ASN A 3 6.38 -7.94 -21.54
N GLN A 4 5.65 -7.10 -22.28
CA GLN A 4 4.78 -6.09 -21.68
C GLN A 4 3.61 -6.71 -20.91
N LYS A 5 3.01 -7.79 -21.43
CA LYS A 5 1.94 -8.52 -20.73
C LYS A 5 2.45 -9.14 -19.43
N ASN A 6 3.64 -9.73 -19.47
CA ASN A 6 4.27 -10.32 -18.29
C ASN A 6 4.61 -9.26 -17.23
N LEU A 7 5.07 -8.08 -17.65
CA LEU A 7 5.35 -6.97 -16.73
C LEU A 7 4.08 -6.43 -16.05
N LYS A 8 2.98 -6.26 -16.80
CA LYS A 8 1.69 -5.85 -16.23
C LYS A 8 1.16 -6.89 -15.24
N LEU A 9 1.30 -8.17 -15.57
CA LEU A 9 0.92 -9.26 -14.69
C LEU A 9 1.74 -9.23 -13.40
N LEU A 10 3.07 -9.08 -13.51
CA LEU A 10 3.97 -8.96 -12.37
C LEU A 10 3.62 -7.75 -11.50
N ALA A 11 3.26 -6.60 -12.10
CA ALA A 11 2.83 -5.43 -11.35
C ALA A 11 1.53 -5.68 -10.56
N ASN A 12 0.54 -6.35 -11.16
CA ASN A 12 -0.70 -6.73 -10.45
C ASN A 12 -0.43 -7.66 -9.26
N TYR A 13 0.42 -8.68 -9.44
CA TYR A 13 0.85 -9.55 -8.35
C TYR A 13 1.66 -8.79 -7.29
N GLY A 14 2.55 -7.90 -7.72
CA GLY A 14 3.40 -7.10 -6.84
C GLY A 14 2.59 -6.17 -5.94
N VAL A 15 1.64 -5.42 -6.50
CA VAL A 15 0.73 -4.55 -5.73
C VAL A 15 -0.09 -5.38 -4.74
N THR A 16 -0.64 -6.51 -5.19
CA THR A 16 -1.43 -7.40 -4.34
C THR A 16 -0.58 -7.97 -3.19
N GLY A 17 0.62 -8.46 -3.50
CA GLY A 17 1.56 -9.01 -2.51
C GLY A 17 2.03 -7.96 -1.51
N PHE A 18 2.28 -6.73 -1.97
CA PHE A 18 2.63 -5.59 -1.12
C PHE A 18 1.52 -5.26 -0.12
N LEU A 19 0.27 -5.21 -0.58
CA LEU A 19 -0.89 -4.96 0.28
C LEU A 19 -1.05 -6.03 1.35
N LEU A 20 -0.95 -7.31 0.97
CA LEU A 20 -1.03 -8.43 1.91
C LEU A 20 0.11 -8.41 2.93
N SER A 21 1.35 -8.24 2.48
CA SER A 21 2.53 -8.31 3.35
C SER A 21 2.59 -7.14 4.32
N THR A 22 2.39 -5.92 3.84
CA THR A 22 2.34 -4.73 4.72
C THR A 22 1.15 -4.78 5.66
N GLY A 23 -0.01 -5.28 5.21
CA GLY A 23 -1.19 -5.46 6.05
C GLY A 23 -0.93 -6.43 7.20
N ILE A 24 -0.41 -7.63 6.91
CA ILE A 24 -0.07 -8.64 7.92
C ILE A 24 0.99 -8.10 8.88
N PHE A 25 2.05 -7.49 8.35
CA PHE A 25 3.15 -7.04 9.19
C PHE A 25 2.74 -5.88 10.12
N ALA A 26 1.94 -4.93 9.64
CA ALA A 26 1.41 -3.85 10.46
C ALA A 26 0.40 -4.33 11.53
N LEU A 27 -0.35 -5.41 11.26
CA LEU A 27 -1.24 -6.01 12.26
C LEU A 27 -0.48 -6.77 13.35
N LEU A 28 0.50 -7.57 12.95
CA LEU A 28 1.26 -8.42 13.87
C LEU A 28 2.32 -7.65 14.65
N GLN A 29 2.99 -6.67 14.03
CA GLN A 29 4.13 -5.93 14.58
C GLN A 29 4.02 -4.42 14.25
N PRO A 30 2.99 -3.71 14.75
CA PRO A 30 2.72 -2.31 14.40
C PRO A 30 3.87 -1.37 14.76
N THR A 31 4.53 -1.58 15.89
CA THR A 31 5.63 -0.72 16.36
C THR A 31 6.88 -0.90 15.52
N THR A 32 7.21 -2.12 15.12
CA THR A 32 8.29 -2.40 14.16
C THR A 32 7.99 -1.80 12.79
N PHE A 33 6.76 -1.96 12.29
CA PHE A 33 6.35 -1.38 11.02
C PHE A 33 6.49 0.15 11.02
N ALA A 34 5.95 0.82 12.04
CA ALA A 34 6.02 2.27 12.17
C ALA A 34 7.46 2.80 12.30
N THR A 35 8.33 2.06 12.98
CA THR A 35 9.77 2.37 13.07
C THR A 35 10.43 2.39 11.69
N GLY A 36 10.01 1.51 10.77
CA GLY A 36 10.47 1.51 9.39
C GLY A 36 10.17 2.81 8.62
N PHE A 37 9.18 3.59 9.08
CA PHE A 37 8.83 4.90 8.53
C PHE A 37 9.37 6.06 9.36
N GLY A 38 10.29 5.81 10.30
CA GLY A 38 10.83 6.85 11.19
C GLY A 38 9.83 7.37 12.21
N MET A 39 8.75 6.63 12.47
CA MET A 39 7.73 6.93 13.49
C MET A 39 7.82 5.90 14.64
N PRO A 40 8.85 5.95 15.50
CA PRO A 40 8.91 5.07 16.66
C PRO A 40 7.73 5.37 17.59
N ILE A 41 6.89 4.37 17.81
CA ILE A 41 5.72 4.43 18.68
C ILE A 41 5.81 3.33 19.74
N GLN A 42 5.17 3.53 20.88
CA GLN A 42 5.14 2.57 21.99
C GLN A 42 4.04 1.53 21.77
N ASP A 43 4.27 0.31 22.27
CA ASP A 43 3.28 -0.76 22.32
C ASP A 43 2.07 -0.34 23.18
N ASP A 44 0.91 -0.95 22.93
CA ASP A 44 -0.35 -0.74 23.66
C ASP A 44 -0.85 0.72 23.72
N THR A 45 -0.43 1.54 22.75
CA THR A 45 -0.91 2.93 22.60
C THR A 45 -1.96 3.07 21.49
N PHE A 46 -2.70 4.19 21.52
CA PHE A 46 -3.61 4.56 20.43
C PHE A 46 -2.88 4.65 19.07
N ALA A 47 -1.61 5.07 19.06
CA ALA A 47 -0.81 5.13 17.84
C ALA A 47 -0.52 3.73 17.27
N ALA A 48 -0.24 2.74 18.13
CA ALA A 48 -0.11 1.34 17.70
C ALA A 48 -1.44 0.81 17.11
N GLY A 49 -2.57 1.15 17.75
CA GLY A 49 -3.90 0.82 17.22
C GLY A 49 -4.19 1.46 15.86
N PHE A 50 -3.75 2.71 15.64
CA PHE A 50 -3.86 3.37 14.34
C PHE A 50 -3.06 2.64 13.25
N VAL A 51 -1.83 2.22 13.55
CA VAL A 51 -1.00 1.45 12.62
C VAL A 51 -1.64 0.08 12.30
N GLN A 52 -2.24 -0.58 13.29
CA GLN A 52 -3.01 -1.80 13.06
C GLN A 52 -4.24 -1.55 12.17
N CYS A 53 -4.92 -0.40 12.32
CA CYS A 53 -6.02 -0.02 11.45
C CYS A 53 -5.56 0.14 10.00
N MET A 54 -4.42 0.81 9.77
CA MET A 54 -3.78 0.85 8.45
C MET A 54 -3.43 -0.55 7.92
N GLY A 55 -2.93 -1.42 8.80
CA GLY A 55 -2.67 -2.83 8.47
C GLY A 55 -3.93 -3.57 8.03
N GLY A 56 -5.04 -3.40 8.75
CA GLY A 56 -6.35 -3.97 8.41
C GLY A 56 -6.87 -3.49 7.06
N ARG A 57 -6.72 -2.19 6.76
CA ARG A 57 -7.04 -1.60 5.45
C ARG A 57 -6.24 -2.28 4.34
N ASN A 58 -4.90 -2.31 4.47
CA ASN A 58 -4.02 -2.88 3.44
C ASN A 58 -4.31 -4.37 3.23
N LEU A 59 -4.50 -5.13 4.31
CA LEU A 59 -4.84 -6.54 4.23
C LEU A 59 -6.18 -6.77 3.51
N THR A 60 -7.20 -5.96 3.83
CA THR A 60 -8.52 -6.05 3.19
C THR A 60 -8.41 -5.78 1.69
N PHE A 61 -7.73 -4.70 1.29
CA PHE A 61 -7.52 -4.42 -0.13
C PHE A 61 -6.71 -5.52 -0.83
N GLY A 62 -5.69 -6.08 -0.17
CA GLY A 62 -4.90 -7.20 -0.68
C GLY A 62 -5.72 -8.47 -0.89
N ILE A 63 -6.63 -8.81 0.03
CA ILE A 63 -7.54 -9.96 -0.09
C ILE A 63 -8.49 -9.76 -1.28
N ILE A 64 -9.13 -8.59 -1.37
CA ILE A 64 -10.05 -8.29 -2.47
C ILE A 64 -9.31 -8.30 -3.82
N ALA A 65 -8.12 -7.68 -3.90
CA ALA A 65 -7.28 -7.70 -5.09
C ALA A 65 -6.89 -9.13 -5.49
N SER A 66 -6.58 -10.00 -4.52
CA SER A 66 -6.27 -11.41 -4.76
C SER A 66 -7.43 -12.17 -5.40
N ILE A 67 -8.67 -11.90 -4.97
CA ILE A 67 -9.88 -12.52 -5.54
C ILE A 67 -10.04 -12.13 -7.02
N PHE A 68 -9.91 -10.84 -7.35
CA PHE A 68 -9.98 -10.38 -8.74
C PHE A 68 -8.84 -10.95 -9.59
N LEU A 69 -7.64 -11.03 -9.00
CA LEU A 69 -6.46 -11.53 -9.68
C LEU A 69 -6.58 -13.03 -10.01
N GLN A 70 -7.13 -13.85 -9.10
CA GLN A 70 -7.45 -15.26 -9.37
C GLN A 70 -8.43 -15.43 -10.55
N ARG A 71 -9.35 -14.48 -10.71
CA ARG A 71 -10.31 -14.42 -11.82
C ARG A 71 -9.73 -13.78 -13.09
N ARG A 72 -8.45 -13.38 -13.08
CA ARG A 72 -7.77 -12.65 -14.15
C ARG A 72 -8.41 -11.30 -14.50
N ASP A 73 -9.13 -10.70 -13.56
CA ASP A 73 -9.71 -9.36 -13.72
C ASP A 73 -8.70 -8.28 -13.29
N PHE A 74 -7.72 -8.05 -14.15
CA PHE A 74 -6.64 -7.09 -13.88
C PHE A 74 -7.11 -5.63 -13.92
N ARG A 75 -8.24 -5.35 -14.58
CA ARG A 75 -8.82 -4.00 -14.59
C ARG A 75 -9.41 -3.65 -13.23
N ALA A 76 -10.09 -4.58 -12.58
CA ALA A 76 -10.56 -4.39 -11.21
C ALA A 76 -9.39 -4.16 -10.24
N VAL A 77 -8.33 -4.98 -10.32
CA VAL A 77 -7.12 -4.82 -9.49
C VAL A 77 -6.47 -3.45 -9.72
N ALA A 78 -6.30 -3.03 -10.97
CA ALA A 78 -5.72 -1.74 -11.32
C ALA A 78 -6.57 -0.56 -10.82
N THR A 79 -7.89 -0.66 -10.94
CA THR A 79 -8.84 0.36 -10.44
C THR A 79 -8.73 0.49 -8.93
N MET A 80 -8.72 -0.63 -8.21
CA MET A 80 -8.52 -0.61 -6.76
C MET A 80 -7.17 -0.01 -6.37
N ALA A 81 -6.10 -0.33 -7.12
CA ALA A 81 -4.79 0.22 -6.87
C ALA A 81 -4.75 1.76 -6.96
N THR A 82 -5.67 2.41 -7.68
CA THR A 82 -5.74 3.89 -7.68
C THR A 82 -6.06 4.47 -6.31
N LEU A 83 -6.77 3.72 -5.45
CA LEU A 83 -7.09 4.14 -4.09
C LEU A 83 -5.84 4.21 -3.19
N LEU A 84 -4.77 3.47 -3.54
CA LEU A 84 -3.48 3.58 -2.85
C LEU A 84 -2.86 4.97 -3.00
N ALA A 85 -3.27 5.77 -4.00
CA ALA A 85 -2.85 7.16 -4.08
C ALA A 85 -3.38 7.97 -2.90
N VAL A 86 -4.63 7.73 -2.49
CA VAL A 86 -5.22 8.37 -1.30
C VAL A 86 -4.48 7.92 -0.05
N ASP A 87 -4.20 6.62 0.06
CA ASP A 87 -3.41 6.07 1.17
C ASP A 87 -2.03 6.73 1.26
N GLY A 88 -1.31 6.85 0.14
CA GLY A 88 -0.01 7.51 0.09
C GLY A 88 -0.05 8.99 0.48
N VAL A 89 -1.12 9.73 0.15
CA VAL A 89 -1.29 11.11 0.61
C VAL A 89 -1.50 11.15 2.12
N VAL A 90 -2.40 10.32 2.66
CA VAL A 90 -2.70 10.28 4.10
C VAL A 90 -1.46 9.86 4.90
N ASP A 91 -0.80 8.79 4.48
CA ASP A 91 0.42 8.28 5.13
C ASP A 91 1.54 9.35 5.07
N GLY A 92 1.70 10.05 3.94
CA GLY A 92 2.65 11.15 3.80
C GLY A 92 2.36 12.32 4.74
N LEU A 93 1.09 12.70 4.90
CA LEU A 93 0.68 13.75 5.84
C LEU A 93 0.93 13.35 7.30
N VAL A 94 0.69 12.07 7.64
CA VAL A 94 1.00 11.52 8.98
C VAL A 94 2.51 11.56 9.22
N CYS A 95 3.34 11.10 8.28
CA CYS A 95 4.79 11.16 8.38
C CYS A 95 5.33 12.60 8.48
N LEU A 96 4.75 13.56 7.76
CA LEU A 96 5.10 14.98 7.90
C LEU A 96 4.83 15.50 9.30
N LYS A 97 3.69 15.11 9.88
CA LYS A 97 3.24 15.61 11.18
C LYS A 97 3.99 14.99 12.35
N TYR A 98 4.31 13.70 12.27
CA TYR A 98 4.80 12.91 13.41
C TYR A 98 6.21 12.33 13.23
N ALA A 99 6.82 12.45 12.06
CA ALA A 99 8.22 12.08 11.80
C ALA A 99 9.00 13.23 11.14
N SER A 100 9.24 13.14 9.83
CA SER A 100 10.03 14.12 9.09
C SER A 100 9.58 14.22 7.63
N GLY A 101 9.93 15.34 6.98
CA GLY A 101 9.71 15.50 5.53
C GLY A 101 10.42 14.44 4.69
N ILE A 102 11.58 13.95 5.14
CA ILE A 102 12.31 12.87 4.47
C ILE A 102 11.51 11.56 4.54
N ALA A 103 10.90 11.26 5.68
CA ALA A 103 10.06 10.08 5.85
C ALA A 103 8.75 10.16 5.04
N ALA A 104 8.21 11.35 4.83
CA ALA A 104 6.97 11.55 4.06
C ALA A 104 7.16 11.48 2.55
N LEU A 105 8.35 11.85 2.04
CA LEU A 105 8.63 11.97 0.61
C LEU A 105 8.29 10.70 -0.20
N PRO A 106 8.65 9.47 0.24
CA PRO A 106 8.32 8.26 -0.50
C PRO A 106 6.81 8.03 -0.64
N HIS A 107 6.01 8.42 0.35
CA HIS A 107 4.56 8.25 0.33
C HIS A 107 3.90 9.21 -0.67
N PHE A 108 4.30 10.49 -0.67
CA PHE A 108 3.80 11.43 -1.68
C PHE A 108 4.29 11.09 -3.09
N GLY A 109 5.54 10.62 -3.22
CA GLY A 109 6.06 10.12 -4.49
C GLY A 109 5.25 8.93 -5.00
N ALA A 110 4.95 7.95 -4.14
CA ALA A 110 4.08 6.84 -4.48
C ALA A 110 2.67 7.32 -4.86
N ALA A 111 2.09 8.22 -4.09
CA ALA A 111 0.75 8.77 -4.36
C ALA A 111 0.65 9.46 -5.72
N ALA A 112 1.70 10.19 -6.14
CA ALA A 112 1.74 10.83 -7.43
C ALA A 112 1.87 9.84 -8.60
N ILE A 113 2.60 8.73 -8.40
CA ILE A 113 2.92 7.77 -9.46
C ILE A 113 1.83 6.70 -9.64
N ILE A 114 1.18 6.28 -8.56
CA ILE A 114 0.20 5.19 -8.53
C ILE A 114 -0.92 5.34 -9.56
N PRO A 115 -1.56 6.52 -9.76
CA PRO A 115 -2.61 6.67 -10.77
C PRO A 115 -2.14 6.31 -12.18
N PHE A 116 -0.91 6.66 -12.54
CA PHE A 116 -0.32 6.35 -13.85
C PHE A 116 0.00 4.87 -13.98
N VAL A 117 0.55 4.26 -12.93
CA VAL A 117 0.85 2.83 -12.89
C VAL A 117 -0.42 2.01 -12.99
N SER A 118 -1.46 2.37 -12.24
CA SER A 118 -2.79 1.77 -12.32
C SER A 118 -3.41 1.89 -13.71
N ALA A 119 -3.38 3.08 -14.32
CA ALA A 119 -3.87 3.27 -15.68
C ALA A 119 -3.11 2.37 -16.67
N TRP A 120 -1.78 2.28 -16.54
CA TRP A 120 -0.96 1.38 -17.36
C TRP A 120 -1.29 -0.10 -17.12
N MET A 121 -1.52 -0.53 -15.88
CA MET A 121 -1.91 -1.91 -15.54
C MET A 121 -3.26 -2.31 -16.16
N SER A 122 -4.18 -1.35 -16.33
CA SER A 122 -5.54 -1.57 -16.85
C SER A 122 -5.67 -1.59 -18.38
N SER A 123 -4.66 -1.05 -19.09
CA SER A 123 -4.62 -0.98 -20.57
C SER A 123 -4.20 -2.29 -21.22
#